data_AF-A0A532V1B4-F1
#
_entry.id   AF-A0A532V1B4-F1
#
_cell.length_a   1.000
_cell.length_b   1.000
_cell.length_c   1.000
_cell.angle_alpha   90.00
_cell.angle_beta   90.00
_cell.angle_gamma   90.00
#
_symmetry.space_group_name_H-M   'P 1'
#
loop_
_entity.id
_entity.type
_entity.pdbx_description
1 polymer ?
#
loop_
_entity_poly.entity_id
_entity_poly.type
_entity_poly.pdbx_seq_one_letter_code
_entity_poly.pdbx_strand_id
1 'polypeptide(L)'
;MKHSFSILSSIILLNCSNAFAETITVSGNVSGTWSADTVLVVGDVRVPVDSTLTIEPGVEVVFRGYYKLIVNGWLSAEGTENDLILFTAADTSHAWHGIRFIDAPDNSHLSYCVIQYGHAEGATDDKHGGGIYCLNSNPVISWCTIQCNSTQDFPEGFGGGVYCDNSSPSISDCIICKNSSTKGGGLYFIDNSHATIIRCIIAENTIPYY
;
A
#
# COMPACT_ATOMS: atom_id res chain seq x y z
N MET A 1 -61.33 -30.71 -25.69
CA MET A 1 -60.02 -30.61 -25.00
C MET A 1 -59.20 -29.51 -25.66
N LYS A 2 -59.13 -28.32 -25.06
CA LYS A 2 -58.20 -27.25 -25.45
C LYS A 2 -57.34 -26.97 -24.22
N HIS A 3 -56.07 -27.35 -24.26
CA HIS A 3 -55.11 -27.02 -23.20
C HIS A 3 -54.54 -25.63 -23.51
N SER A 4 -54.81 -24.66 -22.63
CA SER A 4 -54.14 -23.37 -22.62
C SER A 4 -52.91 -23.50 -21.72
N PHE A 5 -51.72 -23.38 -22.29
CA PHE A 5 -50.48 -23.24 -21.53
C PHE A 5 -50.27 -21.76 -21.20
N SER A 6 -50.34 -21.42 -19.92
CA SER A 6 -49.90 -20.13 -19.38
C SER A 6 -48.40 -20.21 -19.13
N ILE A 7 -47.62 -19.41 -19.85
CA ILE A 7 -46.19 -19.21 -19.57
C ILE A 7 -46.11 -18.03 -18.61
N LEU A 8 -45.84 -18.29 -17.33
CA LEU A 8 -45.44 -17.26 -16.38
C LEU A 8 -44.05 -16.76 -16.78
N SER A 9 -43.98 -15.60 -17.41
CA SER A 9 -42.74 -14.83 -17.53
C SER A 9 -42.38 -14.31 -16.14
N SER A 10 -41.35 -14.91 -15.54
CA SER A 10 -40.78 -14.42 -14.29
C SER A 10 -39.89 -13.22 -14.63
N ILE A 11 -40.40 -12.01 -14.39
CA ILE A 11 -39.60 -10.79 -14.44
C ILE A 11 -38.69 -10.82 -13.21
N ILE A 12 -37.41 -11.13 -13.41
CA ILE A 12 -36.38 -10.87 -12.41
C ILE A 12 -36.19 -9.36 -12.37
N LEU A 13 -36.82 -8.71 -11.40
CA LEU A 13 -36.47 -7.34 -11.02
C LEU A 13 -35.08 -7.42 -10.38
N LEU A 14 -34.03 -7.16 -11.19
CA LEU A 14 -32.75 -6.76 -10.65
C LEU A 14 -32.99 -5.46 -9.88
N ASN A 15 -33.11 -5.54 -8.57
CA ASN A 15 -32.93 -4.39 -7.70
C ASN A 15 -31.46 -4.00 -7.80
N CYS A 16 -31.13 -3.21 -8.83
CA CYS A 16 -29.90 -2.45 -8.84
C CYS A 16 -30.09 -1.34 -7.80
N SER A 17 -29.83 -1.66 -6.53
CA SER A 17 -29.58 -0.62 -5.55
C SER A 17 -28.38 0.14 -6.06
N ASN A 18 -28.56 1.42 -6.39
CA ASN A 18 -27.44 2.34 -6.55
C ASN A 18 -26.68 2.34 -5.22
N ALA A 19 -25.68 1.48 -5.09
CA ALA A 19 -24.69 1.59 -4.04
C ALA A 19 -23.90 2.85 -4.37
N PHE A 20 -24.12 3.91 -3.62
CA PHE A 20 -23.21 5.05 -3.66
C PHE A 20 -21.88 4.58 -3.10
N ALA A 21 -20.78 4.98 -3.74
CA ALA A 21 -19.45 4.68 -3.24
C ALA A 21 -19.32 5.23 -1.80
N GLU A 22 -19.04 4.35 -0.84
CA GLU A 22 -18.83 4.74 0.55
C GLU A 22 -17.47 5.41 0.69
N THR A 23 -17.43 6.59 1.30
CA THR A 23 -16.20 7.30 1.60
C THR A 23 -16.12 7.61 3.08
N ILE A 24 -15.02 7.19 3.70
CA ILE A 24 -14.68 7.57 5.08
C ILE A 24 -13.46 8.49 5.11
N THR A 25 -13.29 9.22 6.22
CA THR A 25 -12.13 10.09 6.44
C THR A 25 -11.42 9.68 7.72
N VAL A 26 -10.10 9.57 7.68
CA VAL A 26 -9.28 9.07 8.79
C VAL A 26 -8.06 9.94 9.07
N SER A 27 -7.65 9.98 10.34
CA SER A 27 -6.40 10.57 10.83
C SER A 27 -6.15 10.06 12.27
N GLY A 28 -4.92 10.16 12.76
CA GLY A 28 -4.55 9.74 14.11
C GLY A 28 -4.43 8.23 14.27
N ASN A 29 -4.69 7.73 15.48
CA ASN A 29 -4.63 6.29 15.75
C ASN A 29 -5.82 5.57 15.08
N VAL A 30 -5.53 4.50 14.35
CA VAL A 30 -6.52 3.70 13.62
C VAL A 30 -6.34 2.21 13.92
N SER A 31 -7.44 1.47 13.89
CA SER A 31 -7.51 0.02 14.07
C SER A 31 -8.87 -0.49 13.60
N GLY A 32 -9.05 -1.81 13.53
CA GLY A 32 -10.29 -2.42 13.04
C GLY A 32 -10.28 -2.57 11.53
N THR A 33 -11.45 -2.55 10.90
CA THR A 33 -11.60 -2.84 9.47
C THR A 33 -11.94 -1.57 8.68
N TRP A 34 -11.24 -1.34 7.58
CA TRP A 34 -11.64 -0.42 6.52
C TRP A 34 -12.32 -1.22 5.41
N SER A 35 -13.61 -0.98 5.20
CA SER A 35 -14.45 -1.66 4.20
C SER A 35 -15.21 -0.70 3.27
N ALA A 36 -14.90 0.60 3.36
CA ALA A 36 -15.48 1.61 2.47
C ALA A 36 -14.77 1.58 1.11
N ASP A 37 -15.45 1.97 0.03
CA ASP A 37 -14.83 2.05 -1.30
C ASP A 37 -13.61 2.99 -1.32
N THR A 38 -13.69 4.11 -0.60
CA THR A 38 -12.58 5.06 -0.48
C THR A 38 -12.33 5.47 0.97
N VAL A 39 -11.06 5.41 1.38
CA VAL A 39 -10.55 5.92 2.66
C VAL A 39 -9.71 7.16 2.39
N LEU A 40 -10.24 8.33 2.75
CA LEU A 40 -9.52 9.61 2.65
C LEU A 40 -8.65 9.83 3.90
N VAL A 41 -7.33 9.80 3.73
CA VAL A 41 -6.38 10.09 4.80
C VAL A 41 -6.10 11.58 4.84
N VAL A 42 -6.55 12.27 5.89
CA VAL A 42 -6.47 13.74 6.04
C VAL A 42 -5.48 14.22 7.10
N GLY A 43 -4.73 13.29 7.67
CA GLY A 43 -3.62 13.50 8.59
C GLY A 43 -2.85 12.18 8.73
N ASP A 44 -1.68 12.21 9.37
CA ASP A 44 -0.94 10.97 9.65
C ASP A 44 -1.84 9.94 10.34
N VAL A 45 -1.77 8.70 9.88
CA VAL A 45 -2.48 7.57 10.49
C VAL A 45 -1.47 6.60 11.09
N ARG A 46 -1.78 6.12 12.29
CA ARG A 46 -0.92 5.20 13.03
C ARG A 46 -1.71 3.98 13.45
N VAL A 47 -1.22 2.79 13.14
CA VAL A 47 -1.66 1.53 13.76
C VAL A 47 -0.83 1.34 15.02
N PRO A 48 -1.39 1.54 16.23
CA PRO A 48 -0.63 1.45 17.47
C PRO A 48 -0.13 0.03 17.74
N VAL A 49 0.85 -0.08 18.64
CA VAL A 49 1.28 -1.38 19.20
C VAL A 49 0.05 -2.13 19.73
N ASP A 50 0.07 -3.46 19.61
CA ASP A 50 -1.02 -4.36 20.02
C ASP A 50 -2.37 -4.14 19.31
N SER A 51 -2.37 -3.36 18.21
CA SER A 51 -3.57 -3.11 17.41
C SER A 51 -3.39 -3.65 16.00
N THR A 52 -4.52 -3.98 15.35
CA THR A 52 -4.54 -4.41 13.95
C THR A 52 -5.41 -3.47 13.13
N LEU A 53 -4.91 -3.08 11.96
CA LEU A 53 -5.71 -2.51 10.90
C LEU A 53 -5.88 -3.54 9.78
N THR A 54 -7.12 -3.86 9.46
CA THR A 54 -7.51 -4.69 8.31
C THR A 54 -8.09 -3.80 7.23
N ILE A 55 -7.64 -3.97 5.99
CA ILE A 55 -8.13 -3.25 4.81
C ILE A 55 -8.69 -4.31 3.86
N GLU A 56 -9.99 -4.23 3.59
CA GLU A 56 -10.70 -5.19 2.75
C GLU A 56 -10.34 -5.04 1.27
N PRO A 57 -10.56 -6.07 0.43
CA PRO A 57 -10.39 -5.98 -1.02
C PRO A 57 -11.13 -4.80 -1.65
N GLY A 58 -10.51 -4.17 -2.65
CA GLY A 58 -11.11 -3.08 -3.44
C GLY A 58 -11.03 -1.69 -2.79
N VAL A 59 -10.55 -1.57 -1.55
CA VAL A 59 -10.45 -0.27 -0.87
C VAL A 59 -9.40 0.61 -1.53
N GLU A 60 -9.79 1.85 -1.87
CA GLU A 60 -8.86 2.91 -2.28
C GLU A 60 -8.47 3.79 -1.08
N VAL A 61 -7.23 3.68 -0.63
CA VAL A 61 -6.64 4.53 0.41
C VAL A 61 -5.94 5.73 -0.24
N VAL A 62 -6.57 6.90 -0.12
CA VAL A 62 -6.15 8.13 -0.80
C VAL A 62 -5.66 9.17 0.20
N PHE A 63 -4.37 9.47 0.14
CA PHE A 63 -3.72 10.47 0.98
C PHE A 63 -3.95 11.89 0.45
N ARG A 64 -4.65 12.71 1.25
CA ARG A 64 -5.07 14.09 0.90
C ARG A 64 -4.01 15.15 1.20
N GLY A 65 -2.79 14.73 1.50
CA GLY A 65 -1.64 15.58 1.80
C GLY A 65 -0.40 14.71 2.03
N TYR A 66 0.69 15.35 2.42
CA TYR A 66 1.95 14.69 2.72
C TYR A 66 1.90 13.99 4.10
N TYR A 67 1.12 12.91 4.16
CA TYR A 67 0.88 12.12 5.37
C TYR A 67 1.41 10.69 5.20
N LYS A 68 1.70 10.03 6.31
CA LYS A 68 2.17 8.64 6.37
C LYS A 68 1.15 7.69 6.99
N LEU A 69 1.24 6.42 6.59
CA LEU A 69 0.69 5.30 7.35
C LEU A 69 1.80 4.66 8.18
N ILE A 70 1.79 4.92 9.48
CA ILE A 70 2.75 4.38 10.44
C ILE A 70 2.18 3.09 11.02
N VAL A 71 2.91 2.00 10.95
CA VAL A 71 2.51 0.70 11.50
C VAL A 71 3.47 0.32 12.61
N ASN A 72 2.97 0.27 13.84
CA ASN A 72 3.67 -0.29 15.01
C ASN A 72 2.97 -1.53 15.57
N GLY A 73 1.71 -1.76 15.17
CA GLY A 73 0.99 -3.02 15.35
C GLY A 73 1.01 -3.86 14.06
N TRP A 74 -0.14 -4.39 13.66
CA TRP A 74 -0.29 -5.18 12.43
C TRP A 74 -1.09 -4.47 11.36
N LEU A 75 -0.62 -4.56 10.11
CA LEU A 75 -1.41 -4.23 8.93
C LEU A 75 -1.73 -5.54 8.18
N SER A 76 -3.01 -5.80 7.94
CA SER A 76 -3.48 -6.83 7.01
C SER A 76 -4.24 -6.13 5.88
N ALA A 77 -3.59 -5.97 4.73
CA ALA A 77 -4.17 -5.41 3.51
C ALA A 77 -4.12 -6.50 2.44
N GLU A 78 -5.23 -7.24 2.33
CA GLU A 78 -5.29 -8.46 1.52
C GLU A 78 -6.38 -8.31 0.46
N GLY A 79 -6.00 -7.74 -0.69
CA GLY A 79 -6.87 -7.65 -1.86
C GLY A 79 -7.02 -8.98 -2.59
N THR A 80 -7.63 -8.94 -3.77
CA THR A 80 -7.73 -10.09 -4.68
C THR A 80 -7.28 -9.73 -6.09
N GLU A 81 -7.13 -10.70 -6.98
CA GLU A 81 -6.83 -10.46 -8.40
C GLU A 81 -7.81 -9.49 -9.10
N ASN A 82 -9.07 -9.48 -8.65
CA ASN A 82 -10.11 -8.64 -9.23
C ASN A 82 -10.33 -7.33 -8.47
N ASP A 83 -10.02 -7.32 -7.18
CA ASP A 83 -10.28 -6.21 -6.26
C ASP A 83 -9.00 -5.86 -5.50
N LEU A 84 -8.12 -5.15 -6.19
CA LEU A 84 -6.85 -4.68 -5.63
C LEU A 84 -7.09 -3.62 -4.55
N ILE A 85 -6.23 -3.57 -3.54
CA ILE A 85 -6.19 -2.45 -2.60
C ILE A 85 -5.23 -1.39 -3.15
N LEU A 86 -5.68 -0.14 -3.27
CA LEU A 86 -4.86 0.95 -3.79
C LEU A 86 -4.40 1.87 -2.67
N PHE A 87 -3.09 2.11 -2.55
CA PHE A 87 -2.52 3.18 -1.74
C PHE A 87 -1.93 4.25 -2.66
N THR A 88 -2.45 5.47 -2.60
CA THR A 88 -2.06 6.55 -3.53
C THR A 88 -2.20 7.94 -2.90
N ALA A 89 -1.55 8.95 -3.49
CA ALA A 89 -1.83 10.36 -3.20
C ALA A 89 -3.01 10.88 -4.03
N ALA A 90 -3.79 11.80 -3.46
CA ALA A 90 -4.77 12.60 -4.21
C ALA A 90 -4.09 13.59 -5.17
N ASP A 91 -2.94 14.14 -4.77
CA ASP A 91 -2.09 14.97 -5.61
C ASP A 91 -0.75 14.26 -5.83
N THR A 92 -0.56 13.71 -7.02
CA THR A 92 0.64 12.92 -7.36
C THR A 92 1.89 13.77 -7.55
N SER A 93 1.76 15.11 -7.61
CA SER A 93 2.90 16.03 -7.62
C SER A 93 3.45 16.32 -6.23
N HIS A 94 2.58 16.29 -5.21
CA HIS A 94 2.96 16.42 -3.80
C HIS A 94 3.18 15.07 -3.12
N ALA A 95 2.66 13.99 -3.73
CA ALA A 95 2.82 12.61 -3.24
C ALA A 95 2.34 12.43 -1.78
N TRP A 96 2.65 11.28 -1.19
CA TRP A 96 2.41 10.96 0.22
C TRP A 96 3.64 10.28 0.81
N HIS A 97 3.72 10.12 2.12
CA HIS A 97 4.97 9.71 2.78
C HIS A 97 5.15 8.19 2.95
N GLY A 98 4.38 7.40 2.20
CA GLY A 98 4.49 5.95 2.15
C GLY A 98 3.96 5.22 3.41
N ILE A 99 4.10 3.89 3.37
CA ILE A 99 3.78 2.97 4.47
C ILE A 99 5.06 2.73 5.28
N ARG A 100 5.00 2.94 6.59
CA ARG A 100 6.18 2.90 7.47
C ARG A 100 5.98 1.88 8.58
N PHE A 101 6.55 0.70 8.41
CA PHE A 101 6.66 -0.32 9.45
C PHE A 101 7.82 0.04 10.37
N ILE A 102 7.53 0.34 11.64
CA ILE A 102 8.52 0.79 12.61
C ILE A 102 8.32 0.02 13.90
N ASP A 103 9.28 -0.85 14.23
CA ASP A 103 9.20 -1.76 15.38
C ASP A 103 7.89 -2.55 15.40
N ALA A 104 7.34 -2.84 14.22
CA ALA A 104 6.12 -3.60 14.05
C ALA A 104 6.43 -5.10 14.25
N PRO A 105 5.53 -5.84 14.92
CA PRO A 105 5.63 -7.29 14.96
C PRO A 105 5.66 -7.89 13.54
N ASP A 106 6.35 -9.02 13.43
CA ASP A 106 6.46 -9.76 12.17
C ASP A 106 5.09 -10.12 11.59
N ASN A 107 5.06 -10.32 10.26
CA ASN A 107 3.91 -10.81 9.51
C ASN A 107 2.73 -9.82 9.44
N SER A 108 3.00 -8.52 9.30
CA SER A 108 2.02 -7.68 8.58
C SER A 108 1.94 -8.14 7.12
N HIS A 109 0.74 -8.23 6.56
CA HIS A 109 0.47 -8.78 5.24
C HIS A 109 0.02 -7.69 4.28
N LEU A 110 0.70 -7.60 3.13
CA LEU A 110 0.21 -6.89 1.95
C LEU A 110 0.09 -7.91 0.83
N SER A 111 -1.13 -8.11 0.34
CA SER A 111 -1.40 -8.95 -0.82
C SER A 111 -2.30 -8.23 -1.80
N TYR A 112 -2.02 -8.37 -3.11
CA TYR A 112 -2.82 -7.73 -4.17
C TYR A 112 -3.02 -6.22 -3.94
N CYS A 113 -1.95 -5.56 -3.51
CA CYS A 113 -1.92 -4.12 -3.27
C CYS A 113 -1.19 -3.39 -4.40
N VAL A 114 -1.64 -2.18 -4.73
CA VAL A 114 -0.89 -1.21 -5.53
C VAL A 114 -0.43 -0.09 -4.62
N ILE A 115 0.88 0.08 -4.47
CA ILE A 115 1.50 1.14 -3.67
C ILE A 115 2.18 2.10 -4.64
N GLN A 116 1.64 3.30 -4.77
CA GLN A 116 2.14 4.27 -5.75
C GLN A 116 2.11 5.72 -5.31
N TYR A 117 2.94 6.52 -5.97
CA TYR A 117 3.08 7.96 -5.75
C TYR A 117 3.47 8.33 -4.30
N GLY A 118 4.19 7.45 -3.62
CA GLY A 118 4.88 7.79 -2.39
C GLY A 118 6.18 8.57 -2.68
N HIS A 119 6.48 9.57 -1.86
CA HIS A 119 7.71 10.34 -1.90
C HIS A 119 8.24 10.46 -0.48
N ALA A 120 9.46 9.99 -0.20
CA ALA A 120 10.07 10.11 1.12
C ALA A 120 11.06 11.28 1.17
N GLU A 121 10.76 12.29 1.98
CA GLU A 121 11.58 13.47 2.22
C GLU A 121 11.67 13.78 3.72
N GLY A 122 12.70 14.52 4.12
CA GLY A 122 12.92 14.93 5.49
C GLY A 122 14.32 14.63 6.02
N ALA A 123 14.45 14.65 7.35
CA ALA A 123 15.69 14.34 8.06
C ALA A 123 15.70 12.89 8.54
N THR A 124 16.90 12.33 8.77
CA THR A 124 17.09 10.99 9.35
C THR A 124 16.35 9.90 8.58
N ASP A 125 15.43 9.17 9.20
CA ASP A 125 14.77 7.99 8.65
C ASP A 125 13.61 8.32 7.70
N ASP A 126 13.08 9.55 7.79
CA ASP A 126 11.94 10.00 7.00
C ASP A 126 12.29 10.15 5.50
N LYS A 127 13.57 10.22 5.12
CA LYS A 127 14.02 10.38 3.72
C LYS A 127 14.17 9.08 2.92
N HIS A 128 13.85 7.94 3.51
CA HIS A 128 14.04 6.61 2.89
C HIS A 128 12.69 5.95 2.59
N GLY A 129 12.64 4.94 1.71
CA GLY A 129 11.43 4.13 1.52
C GLY A 129 10.24 4.94 0.99
N GLY A 130 10.29 5.33 -0.28
CA GLY A 130 9.25 6.17 -0.89
C GLY A 130 7.86 5.53 -0.84
N GLY A 131 7.77 4.26 -1.18
CA GLY A 131 6.54 3.47 -1.07
C GLY A 131 6.41 2.79 0.28
N ILE A 132 7.42 2.00 0.65
CA ILE A 132 7.45 1.20 1.87
C ILE A 132 8.80 1.41 2.59
N TYR A 133 8.73 1.66 3.89
CA TYR A 133 9.88 1.73 4.78
C TYR A 133 9.72 0.70 5.91
N CYS A 134 10.75 -0.10 6.15
CA CYS A 134 10.80 -1.06 7.24
C CYS A 134 12.00 -0.78 8.16
N LEU A 135 11.73 -0.60 9.44
CA LEU A 135 12.72 -0.54 10.51
C LEU A 135 12.35 -1.57 11.57
N ASN A 136 13.26 -2.51 11.85
CA ASN A 136 13.06 -3.62 12.79
C ASN A 136 11.73 -4.37 12.57
N SER A 137 11.31 -4.53 11.30
CA SER A 137 9.97 -5.04 10.96
C SER A 137 10.03 -5.97 9.75
N ASN A 138 9.36 -7.12 9.82
CA ASN A 138 9.40 -8.14 8.77
C ASN A 138 8.00 -8.36 8.13
N PRO A 139 7.50 -7.43 7.29
CA PRO A 139 6.25 -7.64 6.58
C PRO A 139 6.39 -8.73 5.49
N VAL A 140 5.26 -9.33 5.15
CA VAL A 140 5.09 -10.25 4.02
C VAL A 140 4.36 -9.51 2.91
N ILE A 141 5.01 -9.35 1.76
CA ILE A 141 4.52 -8.59 0.62
C ILE A 141 4.42 -9.55 -0.56
N SER A 142 3.21 -9.81 -1.04
CA SER A 142 2.97 -10.75 -2.13
C SER A 142 2.01 -10.23 -3.18
N TRP A 143 2.20 -10.53 -4.46
CA TRP A 143 1.24 -10.14 -5.52
C TRP A 143 0.99 -8.62 -5.59
N CYS A 144 1.93 -7.81 -5.09
CA CYS A 144 1.81 -6.36 -5.08
C CYS A 144 2.48 -5.72 -6.29
N THR A 145 1.98 -4.54 -6.67
CA THR A 145 2.69 -3.61 -7.55
C THR A 145 3.18 -2.42 -6.73
N ILE A 146 4.49 -2.20 -6.67
CA ILE A 146 5.13 -1.07 -6.00
C ILE A 146 5.73 -0.20 -7.08
N GLN A 147 5.08 0.93 -7.38
CA GLN A 147 5.45 1.72 -8.55
C GLN A 147 5.40 3.23 -8.38
N CYS A 148 6.18 3.96 -9.17
CA CYS A 148 6.17 5.42 -9.20
C CYS A 148 6.41 6.05 -7.81
N ASN A 149 7.16 5.36 -6.94
CA ASN A 149 7.55 5.88 -5.65
C ASN A 149 8.96 6.46 -5.70
N SER A 150 9.24 7.45 -4.85
CA SER A 150 10.52 8.14 -4.89
C SER A 150 11.03 8.58 -3.52
N THR A 151 12.28 9.00 -3.46
CA THR A 151 12.84 9.70 -2.30
C THR A 151 13.41 11.05 -2.72
N GLN A 152 13.61 11.96 -1.76
CA GLN A 152 14.34 13.20 -1.99
C GLN A 152 15.78 12.93 -2.47
N ASP A 153 16.35 13.93 -3.15
CA ASP A 153 17.71 13.85 -3.68
C ASP A 153 18.78 14.32 -2.71
N PHE A 154 18.49 15.32 -1.86
CA PHE A 154 19.45 15.86 -0.90
C PHE A 154 18.80 16.24 0.44
N PRO A 155 19.36 15.77 1.59
CA PRO A 155 20.38 14.73 1.71
C PRO A 155 19.87 13.39 1.17
N GLU A 156 20.77 12.59 0.57
CA GLU A 156 20.46 11.34 -0.14
C GLU A 156 19.36 10.49 0.53
N GLY A 157 18.27 10.25 -0.21
CA GLY A 157 17.24 9.27 0.11
C GLY A 157 17.47 7.93 -0.59
N PHE A 158 17.02 6.83 0.03
CA PHE A 158 17.34 5.46 -0.39
C PHE A 158 16.08 4.60 -0.47
N GLY A 159 16.05 3.64 -1.39
CA GLY A 159 14.93 2.70 -1.51
C GLY A 159 13.67 3.40 -2.01
N GLY A 160 13.64 3.82 -3.28
CA GLY A 160 12.50 4.53 -3.86
C GLY A 160 11.20 3.75 -3.73
N GLY A 161 11.24 2.44 -4.01
CA GLY A 161 10.13 1.52 -3.76
C GLY A 161 10.09 1.05 -2.32
N VAL A 162 11.07 0.24 -1.92
CA VAL A 162 11.18 -0.34 -0.58
C VAL A 162 12.55 -0.06 0.01
N TYR A 163 12.55 0.38 1.27
CA TYR A 163 13.75 0.49 2.11
C TYR A 163 13.62 -0.41 3.35
N CYS A 164 14.70 -1.06 3.74
CA CYS A 164 14.77 -1.91 4.92
C CYS A 164 16.04 -1.68 5.72
N ASP A 165 15.87 -1.45 7.02
CA ASP A 165 16.91 -1.38 8.03
C ASP A 165 16.61 -2.40 9.14
N ASN A 166 17.60 -3.25 9.45
CA ASN A 166 17.49 -4.38 10.37
C ASN A 166 16.18 -5.19 10.17
N SER A 167 15.80 -5.38 8.90
CA SER A 167 14.50 -5.89 8.48
C SER A 167 14.66 -6.88 7.33
N SER A 168 14.05 -8.05 7.46
CA SER A 168 14.10 -9.18 6.52
C SER A 168 12.71 -9.50 5.96
N PRO A 169 12.06 -8.58 5.21
CA PRO A 169 10.75 -8.85 4.64
C PRO A 169 10.79 -10.02 3.65
N SER A 170 9.65 -10.70 3.50
CA SER A 170 9.42 -11.63 2.41
C SER A 170 8.70 -10.91 1.28
N ILE A 171 9.29 -10.88 0.09
CA ILE A 171 8.74 -10.22 -1.09
C ILE A 171 8.61 -11.27 -2.19
N SER A 172 7.39 -11.57 -2.62
CA SER A 172 7.17 -12.58 -3.66
C SER A 172 6.10 -12.22 -4.67
N ASP A 173 6.28 -12.61 -5.93
CA ASP A 173 5.27 -12.40 -6.99
C ASP A 173 4.91 -10.91 -7.19
N CYS A 174 5.84 -10.02 -6.87
CA CYS A 174 5.65 -8.57 -6.96
C CYS A 174 6.21 -7.98 -8.26
N ILE A 175 5.62 -6.87 -8.67
CA ILE A 175 6.18 -5.97 -9.69
C ILE A 175 6.69 -4.71 -8.96
N ILE A 176 7.98 -4.43 -9.05
CA ILE A 176 8.61 -3.24 -8.47
C ILE A 176 9.19 -2.43 -9.61
N CYS A 177 8.51 -1.35 -10.01
CA CYS A 177 8.89 -0.60 -11.21
C CYS A 177 8.74 0.91 -11.13
N LYS A 178 9.49 1.64 -11.96
CA LYS A 178 9.41 3.11 -12.04
C LYS A 178 9.62 3.83 -10.71
N ASN A 179 10.30 3.20 -9.77
CA ASN A 179 10.66 3.82 -8.51
C ASN A 179 12.03 4.50 -8.65
N SER A 180 12.25 5.61 -7.95
CA SER A 180 13.44 6.44 -8.09
C SER A 180 14.03 6.87 -6.75
N SER A 181 15.33 6.74 -6.56
CA SER A 181 16.02 7.26 -5.37
C SER A 181 17.49 7.46 -5.67
N THR A 182 18.23 8.11 -4.77
CA THR A 182 19.68 8.31 -4.96
C THR A 182 20.48 7.02 -4.84
N LYS A 183 19.98 6.03 -4.07
CA LYS A 183 20.50 4.66 -4.04
C LYS A 183 19.37 3.65 -3.87
N GLY A 184 19.38 2.61 -4.70
CA GLY A 184 18.37 1.56 -4.68
C GLY A 184 17.01 2.07 -5.14
N GLY A 185 16.92 2.52 -6.41
CA GLY A 185 15.68 3.03 -7.02
C GLY A 185 14.45 2.18 -6.69
N GLY A 186 14.55 0.86 -6.85
CA GLY A 186 13.50 -0.09 -6.50
C GLY A 186 13.57 -0.55 -5.04
N LEU A 187 14.70 -1.17 -4.66
CA LEU A 187 14.90 -1.80 -3.36
C LEU A 187 16.24 -1.37 -2.76
N TYR A 188 16.27 -1.17 -1.45
CA TYR A 188 17.49 -0.92 -0.70
C TYR A 188 17.42 -1.59 0.68
N PHE A 189 18.43 -2.41 1.00
CA PHE A 189 18.52 -3.17 2.25
C PHE A 189 19.84 -2.82 2.93
N ILE A 190 19.81 -2.46 4.20
CA ILE A 190 21.01 -2.18 5.00
C ILE A 190 21.06 -2.99 6.29
N ASP A 191 22.24 -3.01 6.88
CA ASP A 191 22.52 -3.72 8.13
C ASP A 191 22.10 -5.19 8.05
N ASN A 192 21.55 -5.78 9.11
CA ASN A 192 21.18 -7.20 9.15
C ASN A 192 19.87 -7.51 8.41
N SER A 193 19.67 -6.91 7.24
CA SER A 193 18.48 -7.10 6.41
C SER A 193 18.68 -8.25 5.42
N HIS A 194 18.01 -9.38 5.65
CA HIS A 194 18.10 -10.61 4.86
C HIS A 194 16.80 -10.91 4.11
N ALA A 195 16.32 -9.93 3.33
CA ALA A 195 15.07 -10.07 2.60
C ALA A 195 15.07 -11.27 1.64
N THR A 196 13.95 -12.00 1.60
CA THR A 196 13.74 -13.07 0.62
C THR A 196 12.92 -12.52 -0.54
N ILE A 197 13.49 -12.53 -1.75
CA ILE A 197 12.86 -11.99 -2.97
C ILE A 197 12.70 -13.11 -3.99
N ILE A 198 11.44 -13.47 -4.31
CA ILE A 198 11.14 -14.65 -5.13
C ILE A 198 10.08 -14.30 -6.19
N ARG A 199 10.30 -14.68 -7.46
CA ARG A 199 9.33 -14.46 -8.56
C ARG A 199 8.91 -12.99 -8.74
N CYS A 200 9.80 -12.04 -8.43
CA CYS A 200 9.55 -10.62 -8.63
C CYS A 200 10.06 -10.14 -9.99
N ILE A 201 9.37 -9.15 -10.55
CA ILE A 201 9.86 -8.34 -11.65
C ILE A 201 10.35 -7.01 -11.06
N ILE A 202 11.64 -6.71 -11.23
CA ILE A 202 12.26 -5.45 -10.78
C ILE A 202 12.80 -4.74 -12.01
N ALA A 203 12.08 -3.75 -12.51
CA ALA A 203 12.36 -3.13 -13.82
C ALA A 203 12.09 -1.63 -13.81
N GLU A 204 12.73 -0.87 -14.70
CA GLU A 204 12.48 0.57 -14.88
C GLU A 204 12.67 1.44 -13.62
N ASN A 205 13.38 0.93 -12.61
CA ASN A 205 13.73 1.72 -11.44
C ASN A 205 14.99 2.54 -11.73
N THR A 206 15.00 3.80 -11.31
CA THR A 206 16.04 4.76 -11.68
C THR A 206 16.82 5.25 -10.49
N ILE A 207 18.07 5.62 -10.75
CA ILE A 207 18.85 6.51 -9.90
C ILE A 207 19.07 7.76 -10.75
N PRO A 208 18.49 8.93 -10.39
CA PRO A 208 18.72 10.15 -11.14
C PRO A 208 20.21 10.48 -11.12
N TYR A 209 20.81 10.69 -12.29
CA TYR A 209 22.15 11.28 -12.37
C TYR A 209 22.04 12.78 -12.11
N TYR A 210 22.83 13.28 -11.17
CA TYR A 210 23.11 14.71 -11.00
C TYR A 210 24.55 15.00 -11.43
#